data_AF-A0A7V0J0W1-F1
#
_entry.id   AF-A0A7V0J0W1-F1
#
_cell.length_a   1.000
_cell.length_b   1.000
_cell.length_c   1.000
_cell.angle_alpha   90.00
_cell.angle_beta   90.00
_cell.angle_gamma   90.00
#
_symmetry.space_group_name_H-M   'P 1'
#
loop_
_entity.id
_entity.type
_entity.pdbx_description
1 polymer ?
#
loop_
_entity_poly.entity_id
_entity_poly.type
_entity_poly.pdbx_seq_one_letter_code
_entity_poly.pdbx_strand_id
1 'polypeptide(L)'
;AAVQHLSTRISGTLLDGVSLYEAAATIYPTAAVGGSPRQQAQVLIDKVEQLDRGWYTGGIGWVDSDGDGTIALGLRCGLVRGSEAHVFAGNGIVAESDAETELLETRLKLRPMLNLLSAT
;
A
#
# COMPACT_ATOMS: atom_id res chain seq x y z
N ALA A 1 8.89 13.31 10.13
CA ALA A 1 7.78 12.36 9.90
C ALA A 1 6.46 13.12 9.86
N ALA A 2 5.59 12.87 8.88
CA ALA A 2 4.40 13.71 8.64
C ALA A 2 3.10 13.25 9.32
N VAL A 3 3.03 11.99 9.78
CA VAL A 3 1.85 11.37 10.42
C VAL A 3 2.30 10.22 11.35
N GLN A 4 1.50 9.92 12.36
CA GLN A 4 1.63 8.75 13.24
C GLN A 4 0.74 7.60 12.72
N HIS A 5 1.15 6.35 12.96
CA HIS A 5 0.40 5.16 12.55
C HIS A 5 0.19 4.22 13.73
N LEU A 6 -0.97 3.58 13.78
CA LEU A 6 -1.19 2.40 14.61
C LEU A 6 -0.60 1.18 13.91
N SER A 7 0.07 0.31 14.67
CA SER A 7 0.71 -0.88 14.13
C SER A 7 0.53 -2.05 15.10
N THR A 8 0.10 -3.19 14.57
CA THR A 8 -0.01 -4.45 15.31
C THR A 8 0.91 -5.47 14.68
N ARG A 9 1.82 -6.05 15.46
CA ARG A 9 2.69 -7.12 15.00
C ARG A 9 1.96 -8.46 15.06
N ILE A 10 1.97 -9.19 13.95
CA ILE A 10 1.45 -10.55 13.83
C ILE A 10 2.62 -11.45 13.41
N SER A 11 2.72 -12.65 13.97
CA SER A 11 3.77 -13.62 13.67
C SER A 11 3.21 -15.04 13.66
N GLY A 12 3.81 -15.90 12.84
CA GLY A 12 3.52 -17.33 12.76
C GLY A 12 4.68 -18.06 12.08
N THR A 13 4.61 -19.38 12.05
CA THR A 13 5.60 -20.24 11.37
C THR A 13 4.99 -20.76 10.07
N LEU A 14 5.75 -20.69 8.97
CA LEU A 14 5.32 -21.25 7.70
C LEU A 14 5.34 -22.78 7.77
N LEU A 15 4.48 -23.42 6.95
CA LEU A 15 4.54 -24.86 6.76
C LEU A 15 5.79 -25.23 5.97
N ASP A 16 6.26 -26.47 6.16
CA ASP A 16 7.42 -26.98 5.44
C ASP A 16 7.23 -26.87 3.92
N GLY A 17 8.25 -26.34 3.25
CA GLY A 17 8.25 -26.15 1.80
C GLY A 17 7.45 -24.96 1.28
N VAL A 18 6.83 -24.15 2.15
CA VAL A 18 6.15 -22.91 1.75
C VAL A 18 7.13 -21.74 1.78
N SER A 19 7.30 -21.09 0.63
CA SER A 19 8.12 -19.87 0.50
C SER A 19 7.41 -18.62 1.01
N LEU A 20 8.19 -17.57 1.29
CA LEU A 20 7.64 -16.24 1.60
C LEU A 20 6.72 -15.71 0.49
N TYR A 21 7.07 -15.95 -0.78
CA TYR A 21 6.26 -15.50 -1.91
C TYR A 21 4.86 -16.11 -1.90
N GLU A 22 4.77 -17.43 -1.70
CA GLU A 22 3.50 -18.15 -1.62
C GLU A 22 2.67 -17.67 -0.42
N ALA A 23 3.30 -17.53 0.74
CA ALA A 23 2.63 -17.00 1.93
C ALA A 23 2.08 -15.59 1.68
N ALA A 24 2.89 -14.69 1.12
CA ALA A 24 2.49 -13.33 0.81
C ALA A 24 1.35 -13.27 -0.21
N ALA A 25 1.34 -14.12 -1.23
CA ALA A 25 0.29 -14.16 -2.25
C ALA A 25 -1.11 -14.46 -1.67
N THR A 26 -1.19 -15.14 -0.51
CA THR A 26 -2.49 -15.36 0.16
C THR A 26 -2.99 -14.13 0.93
N ILE A 27 -2.07 -13.31 1.43
CA ILE A 27 -2.35 -12.16 2.31
C ILE A 27 -2.52 -10.88 1.49
N TYR A 28 -1.82 -10.73 0.36
CA TYR A 28 -1.89 -9.53 -0.46
C TYR A 28 -3.12 -9.49 -1.38
N PRO A 29 -3.74 -8.31 -1.58
CA PRO A 29 -3.54 -7.11 -0.77
C PRO A 29 -4.09 -7.30 0.65
N THR A 30 -3.36 -6.74 1.62
CA THR A 30 -3.80 -6.69 3.02
C THR A 30 -5.09 -5.88 3.15
N ALA A 31 -5.85 -6.07 4.23
CA ALA A 31 -7.03 -5.26 4.51
C ALA A 31 -6.73 -3.75 4.60
N ALA A 32 -5.51 -3.37 4.96
CA ALA A 32 -5.10 -1.97 5.09
C ALA A 32 -5.07 -1.21 3.74
N VAL A 33 -4.94 -1.92 2.62
CA VAL A 33 -4.86 -1.31 1.27
C VAL A 33 -5.87 -1.85 0.28
N GLY A 34 -6.38 -3.06 0.51
CA GLY A 34 -7.39 -3.73 -0.30
C GLY A 34 -8.79 -3.78 0.32
N GLY A 35 -8.94 -3.31 1.56
CA GLY A 35 -10.21 -3.31 2.31
C GLY A 35 -10.66 -4.69 2.79
N SER A 36 -11.81 -4.71 3.46
CA SER A 36 -12.45 -5.92 3.97
C SER A 36 -13.98 -5.81 3.89
N PRO A 37 -14.70 -6.82 3.37
CA PRO A 37 -14.18 -8.05 2.76
C PRO A 37 -13.47 -7.79 1.41
N ARG A 38 -12.36 -8.51 1.15
CA ARG A 38 -11.40 -8.20 0.08
C ARG A 38 -12.04 -8.06 -1.31
N GLN A 39 -12.86 -9.02 -1.71
CA GLN A 39 -13.42 -9.06 -3.07
C GLN A 39 -14.36 -7.87 -3.34
N GLN A 40 -15.24 -7.56 -2.39
CA GLN A 40 -16.19 -6.46 -2.49
C GLN A 40 -15.46 -5.11 -2.48
N ALA A 41 -14.45 -4.97 -1.62
CA ALA A 41 -13.65 -3.76 -1.54
C ALA A 41 -12.86 -3.51 -2.84
N GLN A 42 -12.26 -4.54 -3.44
CA GLN A 42 -11.56 -4.43 -4.73
C GLN A 42 -12.48 -3.97 -5.86
N VAL A 43 -13.68 -4.57 -5.98
CA VAL A 43 -14.67 -4.14 -6.99
C VAL A 43 -15.06 -2.67 -6.80
N LEU A 44 -15.22 -2.23 -5.55
CA LEU A 44 -15.53 -0.83 -5.25
C LEU A 44 -14.37 0.11 -5.60
N ILE A 45 -13.14 -0.27 -5.24
CA ILE A 45 -11.92 0.49 -5.56
C ILE A 45 -11.80 0.68 -7.08
N ASP A 46 -11.92 -0.40 -7.85
CA ASP A 46 -11.81 -0.37 -9.31
C ASP A 46 -12.88 0.54 -9.92
N LYS A 47 -14.11 0.50 -9.39
CA LYS A 47 -15.24 1.32 -9.85
C LYS A 47 -15.05 2.81 -9.54
N VAL A 48 -14.54 3.14 -8.35
CA VAL A 48 -14.49 4.52 -7.83
C VAL A 48 -13.23 5.24 -8.29
N GLU A 49 -12.06 4.60 -8.25
CA GLU A 49 -10.80 5.29 -8.53
C GLU A 49 -10.55 5.47 -10.01
N GLN A 50 -10.98 4.52 -10.85
CA GLN A 50 -10.72 4.53 -12.31
C GLN A 50 -9.25 4.84 -12.64
N LEU A 51 -8.35 4.34 -11.81
CA LEU A 51 -6.92 4.63 -11.81
C LEU A 51 -6.13 3.33 -11.98
N ASP A 52 -5.12 3.35 -12.83
CA ASP A 52 -4.07 2.32 -12.80
C ASP A 52 -3.12 2.62 -11.63
N ARG A 53 -3.24 1.84 -10.55
CA ARG A 53 -2.36 1.97 -9.38
C ARG A 53 -0.93 1.50 -9.69
N GLY A 54 -0.69 0.76 -10.76
CA GLY A 54 0.63 0.20 -11.06
C GLY A 54 1.20 -0.57 -9.87
N TRP A 55 2.36 -0.15 -9.35
CA TRP A 55 3.00 -0.76 -8.18
C TRP A 55 2.54 -0.18 -6.83
N TYR A 56 1.69 0.86 -6.83
CA TYR A 56 1.14 1.41 -5.61
C TYR A 56 0.28 0.36 -4.89
N THR A 57 0.48 0.19 -3.59
CA THR A 57 -0.12 -0.85 -2.73
C THR A 57 0.31 -2.30 -3.03
N GLY A 58 1.18 -2.51 -4.03
CA GLY A 58 1.76 -3.82 -4.34
C GLY A 58 2.82 -4.28 -3.35
N GLY A 59 3.24 -5.54 -3.44
CA GLY A 59 4.39 -6.07 -2.68
C GLY A 59 5.71 -5.72 -3.35
N ILE A 60 6.65 -5.13 -2.60
CA ILE A 60 7.99 -4.75 -3.06
C ILE A 60 9.00 -5.39 -2.12
N GLY A 61 9.98 -6.11 -2.68
CA GLY A 61 10.95 -6.82 -1.85
C GLY A 61 11.80 -7.81 -2.62
N TRP A 62 12.30 -8.81 -1.90
CA TRP A 62 13.14 -9.87 -2.43
C TRP A 62 12.80 -11.21 -1.78
N VAL A 63 13.12 -12.28 -2.50
CA VAL A 63 13.07 -13.67 -2.04
C VAL A 63 14.35 -14.35 -2.55
N ASP A 64 15.06 -15.10 -1.70
CA ASP A 64 16.25 -15.86 -2.10
C ASP A 64 15.90 -17.27 -2.61
N SER A 65 16.94 -18.05 -2.90
CA SER A 65 16.82 -19.44 -3.37
C SER A 65 16.27 -20.40 -2.33
N ASP A 66 16.34 -20.05 -1.05
CA ASP A 66 15.85 -20.87 0.06
C ASP A 66 14.38 -20.55 0.37
N GLY A 67 13.80 -19.54 -0.29
CA GLY A 67 12.41 -19.12 -0.16
C GLY A 67 12.20 -18.08 0.93
N ASP A 68 13.27 -17.60 1.56
CA ASP A 68 13.25 -16.56 2.58
C ASP A 68 13.34 -15.17 1.95
N GLY A 69 12.97 -14.13 2.71
CA GLY A 69 13.12 -12.77 2.22
C GLY A 69 12.35 -11.72 3.01
N THR A 70 11.99 -10.64 2.33
CA THR A 70 11.15 -9.57 2.91
C THR A 70 10.32 -8.91 1.82
N ILE A 71 9.04 -8.69 2.11
CA ILE A 71 8.11 -7.98 1.22
C ILE A 71 7.45 -6.86 2.02
N ALA A 72 7.59 -5.63 1.54
CA ALA A 72 6.93 -4.44 2.05
C ALA A 72 5.81 -3.98 1.11
N LEU A 73 4.86 -3.20 1.63
CA LEU A 73 3.86 -2.53 0.82
C LEU A 73 4.46 -1.32 0.09
N GLY A 74 4.19 -1.21 -1.20
CA GLY A 74 4.51 -0.06 -2.05
C GLY A 74 3.67 1.16 -1.69
N LEU A 75 3.99 1.82 -0.58
CA LEU A 75 3.37 3.05 -0.10
C LEU A 75 4.40 4.18 -0.04
N ARG A 76 3.92 5.43 -0.03
CA ARG A 76 4.78 6.62 -0.02
C ARG A 76 5.84 6.52 -1.13
N CYS A 77 5.36 6.19 -2.31
CA CYS A 77 6.16 5.90 -3.48
C CYS A 77 5.76 6.80 -4.65
N GLY A 78 6.60 6.82 -5.69
CA GLY A 78 6.30 7.48 -6.95
C GLY A 78 6.83 6.68 -8.12
N LEU A 79 6.05 6.64 -9.21
CA LEU A 79 6.48 6.11 -10.50
C LEU A 79 7.06 7.26 -11.32
N VAL A 80 8.36 7.23 -11.59
CA VAL A 80 9.07 8.26 -12.35
C VAL A 80 9.35 7.78 -13.77
N ARG A 81 8.99 8.58 -14.77
CA ARG A 81 9.25 8.32 -16.19
C ARG A 81 9.74 9.61 -16.85
N GLY A 82 11.04 9.66 -17.17
CA GLY A 82 11.64 10.88 -17.72
C GLY A 82 11.52 12.04 -16.73
N SER A 83 10.84 13.11 -17.14
CA SER A 83 10.58 14.31 -16.33
C SER A 83 9.25 14.27 -15.57
N GLU A 84 8.48 13.18 -15.65
CA GLU A 84 7.19 13.03 -15.00
C GLU A 84 7.27 12.08 -13.80
N ALA A 85 6.55 12.41 -12.73
CA ALA A 85 6.44 11.57 -11.54
C ALA A 85 4.97 11.46 -11.11
N HIS A 86 4.46 10.23 -11.01
CA HIS A 86 3.13 9.93 -10.47
C HIS A 86 3.30 9.46 -9.01
N VAL A 87 2.71 10.19 -8.07
CA VAL A 87 2.75 9.87 -6.64
C VAL A 87 1.36 9.55 -6.13
N PHE A 88 1.28 8.63 -5.17
CA PHE A 88 0.02 8.06 -4.72
C PHE A 88 -0.13 8.16 -3.20
N ALA A 89 -1.36 8.37 -2.76
CA ALA A 89 -1.78 8.19 -1.38
C ALA A 89 -3.25 7.78 -1.32
N GLY A 90 -3.63 7.14 -0.24
CA GLY A 90 -4.98 6.68 0.01
C GLY A 90 -5.19 6.42 1.51
N ASN A 91 -6.45 6.24 1.87
CA ASN A 91 -6.90 5.97 3.22
C ASN A 91 -7.84 4.76 3.22
N GLY A 92 -7.98 4.13 4.39
CA GLY A 92 -9.07 3.20 4.64
C GLY A 92 -10.31 4.00 5.00
N ILE A 93 -11.44 3.68 4.36
CA ILE A 93 -12.72 4.36 4.61
C ILE A 93 -13.63 3.43 5.41
N VAL A 94 -14.19 3.95 6.50
CA VAL A 94 -15.17 3.26 7.36
C VAL A 94 -16.45 4.08 7.47
N ALA A 95 -17.47 3.56 8.15
CA ALA A 95 -18.78 4.21 8.24
C ALA A 95 -18.73 5.58 8.93
N GLU A 96 -17.80 5.73 9.88
CA GLU A 96 -17.58 6.94 10.67
C GLU A 96 -16.58 7.92 10.01
N SER A 97 -16.06 7.60 8.82
CA SER A 97 -15.14 8.48 8.10
C SER A 97 -15.84 9.77 7.67
N ASP A 98 -15.14 10.90 7.85
CA ASP A 98 -15.53 12.21 7.33
C ASP A 98 -14.72 12.56 6.08
N ALA A 99 -15.41 12.89 4.98
CA ALA A 99 -14.76 13.07 3.67
C ALA A 99 -13.68 14.16 3.66
N GLU A 100 -13.89 15.27 4.39
CA GLU A 100 -12.92 16.37 4.45
C GLU A 100 -11.67 15.95 5.23
N THR A 101 -11.86 15.27 6.35
CA THR A 101 -10.79 14.75 7.20
C THR A 101 -9.94 13.72 6.46
N GLU A 102 -10.56 12.79 5.72
CA GLU A 102 -9.84 11.80 4.92
C GLU A 102 -9.03 12.45 3.78
N LEU A 103 -9.60 13.48 3.14
CA LEU A 103 -8.88 14.24 2.12
C LEU A 103 -7.68 15.01 2.70
N LEU A 104 -7.80 15.54 3.92
CA LEU A 104 -6.66 16.16 4.61
C LEU A 104 -5.58 15.14 4.95
N GLU A 105 -5.94 13.96 5.43
CA GLU A 105 -4.98 12.91 5.74
C GLU A 105 -4.24 12.42 4.48
N THR A 106 -4.92 12.20 3.36
CA THR A 106 -4.25 11.82 2.09
C THR A 106 -3.25 12.89 1.62
N ARG A 107 -3.59 14.18 1.73
CA ARG A 107 -2.65 15.29 1.46
C ARG A 107 -1.43 15.26 2.38
N LEU A 108 -1.62 15.01 3.68
CA LEU A 108 -0.51 14.87 4.63
C LEU A 108 0.38 13.66 4.30
N LYS A 109 -0.21 12.56 3.80
CA LYS A 109 0.51 11.37 3.37
C LYS A 109 1.35 11.62 2.11
N LEU A 110 0.86 12.45 1.18
CA LEU A 110 1.57 12.85 -0.05
C LEU A 110 2.70 13.83 0.20
N ARG A 111 2.55 14.72 1.20
CA ARG A 111 3.48 15.84 1.44
C ARG A 111 4.97 15.46 1.42
N PRO A 112 5.44 14.35 2.04
CA PRO A 112 6.85 13.96 1.96
C PRO A 112 7.34 13.73 0.52
N MET A 113 6.53 13.11 -0.33
CA MET A 113 6.87 12.87 -1.74
C MET A 113 6.89 14.16 -2.54
N LEU A 114 5.88 15.02 -2.35
CA LEU A 114 5.82 16.31 -3.03
C LEU A 114 6.99 17.22 -2.64
N ASN A 115 7.35 17.24 -1.35
CA ASN A 115 8.51 17.99 -0.87
C ASN A 115 9.81 17.48 -1.51
N LEU A 116 9.99 16.16 -1.62
CA LEU A 116 11.16 15.57 -2.28
C LEU A 116 11.25 15.97 -3.75
N LEU A 117 10.13 15.94 -4.47
CA LEU A 117 10.09 16.26 -5.90
C LEU A 117 10.18 17.77 -6.18
N SER A 118 9.78 18.61 -5.21
CA SER A 118 9.83 20.08 -5.34
C SER A 118 11.12 20.68 -4.79
N ALA A 119 11.95 19.89 -4.11
CA ALA A 119 13.26 20.31 -3.63
C ALA A 119 14.21 20.43 -4.83
N THR A 120 14.33 21.66 -5.34
CA THR A 120 15.37 22.06 -6.29
C THR A 120 16.64 22.43 -5.54
#